data_AF-A0A525JK86-F1
#
_entry.id   AF-A0A525JK86-F1
#
_cell.length_a   1.000
_cell.length_b   1.000
_cell.length_c   1.000
_cell.angle_alpha   90.00
_cell.angle_beta   90.00
_cell.angle_gamma   90.00
#
_symmetry.space_group_name_H-M   'P 1'
#
loop_
_entity.id
_entity.type
_entity.pdbx_description
1 polymer ?
#
loop_
_entity_poly.entity_id
_entity_poly.type
_entity_poly.pdbx_seq_one_letter_code
_entity_poly.pdbx_strand_id
1 'polypeptide(L)'
;MDARFPLAAIAALFATSALAQTPTAELLKPPAGAQHFVIESTGGKHGDSWSWTLPDGTRLARETWNLRGQQWDQDSAGKPGKDGMPASLTIRGVSPSGDAGETFTVSGQAASWKSPTDAGKGAYARPAFYIPEGGPNDLNAWFLERLLAAPNHTLALLPSGVAKATKLTTAEAGQGAKKQTVTLWSISGLTPTPVTLWADAHDRFFGSTGVVAWLPEAYADDLKPLLKVQEAATAAEAPRIYKANVKVPAGPVAFTHVKMFDADGLKFVADQTVVVDKGVITAVGPAASTPAPKGAQVIDGEGKTLVPGLWDCHMHVGDDYTGPQELSLGVTSVRDPGNNNALTIDRRERTAKNELLFPHVYPSSLIDGKGPYTAQVANVATSQAEAIALVDKAKADGFVGIKFYGTFNPDWLPATIAEAHKLGAARPRPYPGRHPPGGRDQRRL
;
A
#
# COMPACT_ATOMS: atom_id res chain seq x y z
N MET A 1 57.62 -33.08 36.55
CA MET A 1 58.09 -31.70 36.29
C MET A 1 58.17 -31.53 34.78
N ASP A 2 57.53 -30.47 34.29
CA ASP A 2 57.67 -29.76 33.00
C ASP A 2 57.35 -30.50 31.68
N ALA A 3 56.19 -30.23 31.07
CA ALA A 3 55.92 -29.23 30.00
C ALA A 3 56.11 -29.84 28.58
N ARG A 4 55.23 -29.71 27.57
CA ARG A 4 54.64 -28.51 26.93
C ARG A 4 53.45 -28.88 26.00
N PHE A 5 52.60 -27.88 25.73
CA PHE A 5 51.42 -27.81 24.84
C PHE A 5 51.62 -28.29 23.38
N PRO A 6 50.51 -28.58 22.66
CA PRO A 6 50.18 -27.73 21.53
C PRO A 6 48.71 -27.25 21.47
N LEU A 7 48.56 -26.11 20.79
CA LEU A 7 47.40 -25.25 20.60
C LEU A 7 46.14 -25.98 20.08
N ALA A 8 45.02 -25.66 20.71
CA ALA A 8 43.72 -25.61 20.06
C ALA A 8 43.59 -24.27 19.30
N ALA A 9 43.21 -24.32 18.03
CA ALA A 9 42.71 -23.16 17.30
C ALA A 9 41.35 -23.52 16.70
N ILE A 10 40.32 -23.05 17.39
CA ILE A 10 38.92 -23.07 16.98
C ILE A 10 38.75 -22.05 15.86
N ALA A 11 38.23 -22.49 14.70
CA ALA A 11 37.67 -21.62 13.69
C ALA A 11 36.26 -22.13 13.35
N ALA A 12 35.30 -21.83 14.22
CA ALA A 12 33.89 -21.94 13.91
C ALA A 12 33.42 -20.55 13.45
N LEU A 13 33.25 -20.39 12.14
CA LEU A 13 32.58 -19.24 11.54
C LEU A 13 31.11 -19.22 11.98
N PHE A 14 30.69 -18.08 12.53
CA PHE A 14 29.31 -17.78 12.86
C PHE A 14 28.44 -17.78 11.60
N ALA A 15 27.70 -18.87 11.39
CA ALA A 15 26.39 -18.78 10.76
C ALA A 15 25.40 -18.38 11.85
N THR A 16 25.15 -17.08 12.03
CA THR A 16 24.07 -16.65 12.92
C THR A 16 22.75 -17.01 12.24
N SER A 17 22.16 -18.12 12.69
CA SER A 17 20.72 -18.35 12.61
C SER A 17 19.99 -17.08 13.03
N ALA A 18 18.93 -16.69 12.32
CA ALA A 18 17.96 -15.71 12.80
C ALA A 18 17.76 -15.92 14.31
N LEU A 19 18.19 -14.94 15.11
CA LEU A 19 18.09 -15.02 16.56
C LEU A 19 16.59 -15.00 16.89
N ALA A 20 16.21 -15.71 17.96
CA ALA A 20 14.94 -15.49 18.59
C ALA A 20 14.73 -13.99 18.88
N GLN A 21 13.47 -13.56 18.97
CA GLN A 21 13.04 -12.22 19.37
C GLN A 21 14.07 -11.53 20.28
N THR A 22 14.76 -10.52 19.75
CA THR A 22 15.76 -9.76 20.50
C THR A 22 15.04 -8.82 21.47
N PRO A 23 15.30 -8.90 22.79
CA PRO A 23 14.69 -7.99 23.76
C PRO A 23 15.03 -6.53 23.44
N THR A 24 14.07 -5.62 23.64
CA THR A 24 14.26 -4.17 23.43
C THR A 24 15.54 -3.62 24.07
N ALA A 25 15.89 -4.10 25.26
CA ALA A 25 17.06 -3.65 26.00
C ALA A 25 18.41 -3.99 25.33
N GLU A 26 18.41 -4.95 24.40
CA GLU A 26 19.57 -5.40 23.62
C GLU A 26 19.64 -4.77 22.22
N LEU A 27 18.63 -3.99 21.85
CA LEU A 27 18.64 -3.22 20.61
C LEU A 27 19.62 -2.05 20.69
N LEU A 28 20.07 -1.59 19.52
CA LEU A 28 21.08 -0.53 19.39
C LEU A 28 20.63 0.75 20.10
N LYS A 29 21.60 1.43 20.71
CA LYS A 29 21.41 2.75 21.35
C LYS A 29 21.96 3.83 20.43
N PRO A 30 21.13 4.79 19.97
CA PRO A 30 21.60 5.85 19.08
C PRO A 30 22.67 6.72 19.77
N PRO A 31 23.80 7.02 19.10
CA PRO A 31 24.77 8.00 19.61
C PRO A 31 24.22 9.43 19.50
N ALA A 32 24.83 10.38 20.23
CA ALA A 32 24.40 11.79 20.26
C ALA A 32 24.48 12.53 18.90
N GLY A 33 25.16 11.95 17.90
CA GLY A 33 25.24 12.49 16.53
C GLY A 33 24.43 11.71 15.50
N ALA A 34 23.61 10.75 15.92
CA ALA A 34 22.73 10.04 15.00
C ALA A 34 21.70 10.99 14.39
N GLN A 35 21.43 10.83 13.10
CA GLN A 35 20.37 11.56 12.44
C GLN A 35 19.03 11.09 12.99
N HIS A 36 18.23 12.04 13.48
CA HIS A 36 16.94 11.76 14.10
C HIS A 36 15.80 12.08 13.15
N PHE A 37 14.85 11.15 13.07
CA PHE A 37 13.65 11.23 12.28
C PHE A 37 12.41 10.98 13.14
N VAL A 38 11.34 11.69 12.82
CA VAL A 38 10.04 11.55 13.45
C VAL A 38 9.17 10.65 12.57
N ILE A 39 8.54 9.66 13.20
CA ILE A 39 7.48 8.85 12.58
C ILE A 39 6.15 9.46 12.98
N GLU A 40 5.39 9.97 12.02
CA GLU A 40 4.18 10.75 12.29
C GLU A 40 3.11 10.58 11.22
N SER A 41 1.93 11.11 11.49
CA SER A 41 0.82 11.22 10.54
C SER A 41 0.17 12.59 10.70
N THR A 42 -0.84 12.88 9.89
CA THR A 42 -1.69 14.05 10.12
C THR A 42 -2.41 14.04 11.47
N GLY A 43 -2.51 12.87 12.13
CA GLY A 43 -3.02 12.69 13.49
C GLY A 43 -1.99 12.89 14.60
N GLY A 44 -0.71 13.16 14.28
CA GLY A 44 0.36 13.38 15.24
C GLY A 44 1.49 12.35 15.17
N LYS A 45 2.43 12.46 16.12
CA LYS A 45 3.63 11.62 16.24
C LYS A 45 3.30 10.22 16.79
N HIS A 46 3.95 9.21 16.20
CA HIS A 46 3.82 7.79 16.54
C HIS A 46 5.10 7.17 17.10
N GLY A 47 6.26 7.77 16.81
CA GLY A 47 7.53 7.35 17.39
C GLY A 47 8.73 8.00 16.73
N ASP A 48 9.88 7.37 16.91
CA ASP A 48 11.19 7.92 16.63
C ASP A 48 12.08 6.89 15.93
N SER A 49 12.95 7.40 15.06
CA SER A 49 13.88 6.59 14.29
C SER A 49 15.21 7.31 14.14
N TRP A 50 16.29 6.57 14.24
CA TRP A 50 17.65 7.10 14.19
C TRP A 50 18.50 6.32 13.21
N SER A 51 19.33 7.04 12.45
CA SER A 51 20.30 6.48 11.52
C SER A 51 21.70 7.03 11.78
N TRP A 52 22.72 6.18 11.70
CA TRP A 52 24.12 6.62 11.74
C TRP A 52 25.01 5.65 10.96
N THR A 53 26.20 6.11 10.61
CA THR A 53 27.18 5.31 9.85
C THR A 53 28.49 5.24 10.63
N LEU A 54 29.03 4.04 10.76
CA LEU A 54 30.33 3.80 11.36
C LEU A 54 31.47 4.17 10.40
N PRO A 55 32.72 4.39 10.88
CA PRO A 55 33.85 4.72 10.02
C PRO A 55 34.16 3.69 8.92
N ASP A 56 33.78 2.42 9.12
CA ASP A 56 33.96 1.36 8.12
C ASP A 56 32.84 1.32 7.05
N GLY A 57 31.91 2.28 7.09
CA GLY A 57 30.77 2.38 6.19
C GLY A 57 29.54 1.59 6.62
N THR A 58 29.60 0.84 7.72
CA THR A 58 28.43 0.11 8.24
C THR A 58 27.33 1.09 8.63
N ARG A 59 26.14 0.93 8.02
CA ARG A 59 24.94 1.68 8.35
C ARG A 59 24.22 1.00 9.50
N LEU A 60 23.84 1.79 10.49
CA LEU A 60 23.10 1.33 11.65
C LEU A 60 21.83 2.16 11.78
N ALA A 61 20.72 1.51 12.12
CA ALA A 61 19.46 2.18 12.37
C ALA A 61 18.74 1.61 13.57
N ARG A 62 17.95 2.45 14.23
CA ARG A 62 17.15 2.12 15.40
C ARG A 62 15.79 2.78 15.28
N GLU A 63 14.72 2.02 15.43
CA GLU A 63 13.36 2.53 15.25
C GLU A 63 12.41 1.98 16.33
N THR A 64 11.64 2.87 16.94
CA THR A 64 10.62 2.51 17.93
C THR A 64 9.38 3.37 17.74
N TRP A 65 8.22 2.73 17.56
CA TRP A 65 6.97 3.45 17.37
C TRP A 65 5.76 2.58 17.70
N ASN A 66 4.65 3.27 17.96
CA ASN A 66 3.37 2.66 18.23
C ASN A 66 2.28 3.28 17.35
N LEU A 67 1.51 2.45 16.67
CA LEU A 67 0.34 2.87 15.92
C LEU A 67 -0.90 2.16 16.47
N ARG A 68 -1.63 2.85 17.36
CA ARG A 68 -2.89 2.33 17.95
C ARG A 68 -2.71 0.97 18.63
N GLY A 69 -1.66 0.81 19.43
CA GLY A 69 -1.33 -0.43 20.14
C GLY A 69 -0.48 -1.41 19.35
N GLN A 70 -0.30 -1.20 18.04
CA GLN A 70 0.67 -1.95 17.25
C GLN A 70 2.06 -1.40 17.52
N GLN A 71 2.95 -2.21 18.09
CA GLN A 71 4.30 -1.78 18.47
C GLN A 71 5.34 -2.34 17.51
N TRP A 72 6.24 -1.46 17.09
CA TRP A 72 7.47 -1.80 16.40
C TRP A 72 8.64 -1.38 17.25
N ASP A 73 9.62 -2.27 17.32
CA ASP A 73 10.81 -2.05 18.14
C ASP A 73 11.96 -2.80 17.48
N GLN A 74 12.68 -2.12 16.59
CA GLN A 74 13.61 -2.76 15.66
C GLN A 74 14.94 -2.01 15.57
N ASP A 75 15.98 -2.73 15.18
CA ASP A 75 17.23 -2.15 14.71
C ASP A 75 17.75 -2.89 13.48
N SER A 76 18.69 -2.26 12.78
CA SER A 76 19.39 -2.90 11.68
C SER A 76 20.87 -2.53 11.66
N ALA A 77 21.67 -3.46 11.12
CA ALA A 77 23.07 -3.27 10.83
C ALA A 77 23.38 -3.79 9.41
N GLY A 78 23.74 -2.86 8.52
CA GLY A 78 24.01 -3.12 7.11
C GLY A 78 25.43 -2.74 6.73
N LYS A 79 26.23 -3.71 6.27
CA LYS A 79 27.58 -3.45 5.76
C LYS A 79 27.55 -3.35 4.24
N PRO A 80 28.01 -2.23 3.64
CA PRO A 80 28.07 -2.10 2.20
C PRO A 80 29.18 -2.96 1.60
N GLY A 81 28.92 -3.51 0.41
CA GLY A 81 29.91 -4.07 -0.49
C GLY A 81 30.70 -3.00 -1.23
N LYS A 82 31.68 -3.43 -2.02
CA LYS A 82 32.49 -2.52 -2.85
C LYS A 82 31.66 -1.78 -3.91
N ASP A 83 30.53 -2.35 -4.31
CA ASP A 83 29.55 -1.78 -5.23
C ASP A 83 28.52 -0.87 -4.52
N GLY A 84 28.63 -0.71 -3.19
CA GLY A 84 27.75 0.10 -2.36
C GLY A 84 26.42 -0.56 -1.99
N MET A 85 26.11 -1.74 -2.53
CA MET A 85 24.93 -2.53 -2.16
C MET A 85 25.14 -3.22 -0.81
N PRO A 86 24.10 -3.76 -0.17
CA PRO A 86 24.30 -4.58 1.02
C PRO A 86 25.20 -5.79 0.70
N ALA A 87 26.32 -5.93 1.42
CA ALA A 87 27.11 -7.16 1.46
C ALA A 87 26.71 -8.03 2.65
N SER A 88 26.27 -7.40 3.74
CA SER A 88 25.54 -8.08 4.81
C SER A 88 24.48 -7.14 5.39
N LEU A 89 23.39 -7.71 5.87
CA LEU A 89 22.33 -7.03 6.60
C LEU A 89 21.84 -7.93 7.73
N THR A 90 21.59 -7.33 8.88
CA THR A 90 20.89 -7.96 10.00
C THR A 90 19.82 -7.00 10.50
N ILE A 91 18.61 -7.50 10.69
CA ILE A 91 17.49 -6.81 11.32
C ILE A 91 17.13 -7.61 12.57
N ARG A 92 16.83 -6.91 13.67
CA ARG A 92 16.46 -7.52 14.95
C ARG A 92 15.27 -6.79 15.55
N GLY A 93 14.59 -7.47 16.48
CA GLY A 93 13.54 -6.88 17.32
C GLY A 93 12.16 -7.46 17.03
N VAL A 94 11.13 -6.63 17.16
CA VAL A 94 9.73 -7.05 17.02
C VAL A 94 8.94 -6.17 16.08
N SER A 95 7.93 -6.77 15.47
CA SER A 95 6.82 -6.13 14.78
C SER A 95 5.49 -6.60 15.39
N PRO A 96 4.34 -6.03 15.00
CA PRO A 96 3.03 -6.55 15.38
C PRO A 96 2.78 -8.00 14.95
N SER A 97 3.53 -8.50 13.98
CA SER A 97 3.47 -9.90 13.51
C SER A 97 4.36 -10.85 14.34
N GLY A 98 5.13 -10.34 15.30
CA GLY A 98 6.04 -11.12 16.13
C GLY A 98 7.52 -10.76 15.91
N ASP A 99 8.37 -11.78 15.84
CA ASP A 99 9.81 -11.63 15.60
C ASP A 99 10.09 -10.97 14.24
N ALA A 100 10.96 -9.96 14.23
CA ALA A 100 11.38 -9.23 13.03
C ALA A 100 12.78 -9.64 12.55
N GLY A 101 13.35 -10.71 13.11
CA GLY A 101 14.69 -11.19 12.81
C GLY A 101 14.89 -11.54 11.33
N GLU A 102 15.79 -10.82 10.66
CA GLU A 102 16.12 -11.05 9.26
C GLU A 102 17.63 -10.90 9.02
N THR A 103 18.16 -11.74 8.13
CA THR A 103 19.59 -11.74 7.76
C THR A 103 19.76 -11.85 6.26
N PHE A 104 20.75 -11.16 5.73
CA PHE A 104 21.21 -11.29 4.34
C PHE A 104 22.73 -11.20 4.29
N THR A 105 23.35 -12.00 3.42
CA THR A 105 24.80 -12.01 3.21
C THR A 105 25.16 -12.31 1.76
N VAL A 106 26.19 -11.64 1.26
CA VAL A 106 26.87 -11.97 0.00
C VAL A 106 28.22 -12.60 0.30
N SER A 107 28.47 -13.79 -0.24
CA SER A 107 29.76 -14.49 -0.19
C SER A 107 30.19 -14.86 -1.61
N GLY A 108 31.21 -14.17 -2.12
CA GLY A 108 31.63 -14.30 -3.51
C GLY A 108 30.54 -13.82 -4.47
N GLN A 109 30.05 -14.71 -5.34
CA GLN A 109 28.94 -14.45 -6.27
C GLN A 109 27.61 -15.08 -5.82
N ALA A 110 27.49 -15.42 -4.54
CA ALA A 110 26.27 -15.99 -3.97
C ALA A 110 25.71 -15.06 -2.89
N ALA A 111 24.40 -14.89 -2.90
CA ALA A 111 23.63 -14.23 -1.86
C ALA A 111 22.78 -15.25 -1.11
N SER A 112 22.55 -15.03 0.18
CA SER A 112 21.63 -15.82 0.99
C SER A 112 20.87 -14.93 1.94
N TRP A 113 19.60 -15.27 2.19
CA TRP A 113 18.75 -14.55 3.12
C TRP A 113 17.88 -15.49 3.95
N LYS A 114 17.42 -14.98 5.09
CA LYS A 114 16.42 -15.60 5.94
C LYS A 114 15.66 -14.50 6.68
N SER A 115 14.36 -14.47 6.53
CA SER A 115 13.39 -13.65 7.27
C SER A 115 12.41 -14.56 8.05
N PRO A 116 11.44 -14.01 8.79
CA PRO A 116 10.38 -14.79 9.42
C PRO A 116 9.48 -15.54 8.42
N THR A 117 9.33 -15.02 7.20
CA THR A 117 8.38 -15.51 6.19
C THR A 117 9.05 -16.17 4.98
N ASP A 118 10.36 -15.98 4.76
CA ASP A 118 11.09 -16.53 3.63
C ASP A 118 12.54 -16.90 3.97
N ALA A 119 13.14 -17.82 3.22
CA ALA A 119 14.56 -18.10 3.26
C ALA A 119 15.05 -18.62 1.91
N GLY A 120 16.20 -18.16 1.46
CA GLY A 120 16.67 -18.51 0.12
C GLY A 120 18.13 -18.21 -0.15
N LYS A 121 18.54 -18.62 -1.35
CA LYS A 121 19.84 -18.31 -1.94
C LYS A 121 19.64 -17.85 -3.37
N GLY A 122 20.50 -16.95 -3.83
CA GLY A 122 20.45 -16.38 -5.17
C GLY A 122 21.86 -16.06 -5.70
N ALA A 123 21.96 -15.84 -7.00
CA ALA A 123 23.21 -15.39 -7.61
C ALA A 123 23.41 -13.89 -7.39
N TYR A 124 24.62 -13.51 -7.01
CA TYR A 124 25.09 -12.13 -6.92
C TYR A 124 26.13 -11.87 -8.02
N ALA A 125 25.68 -11.93 -9.28
CA ALA A 125 26.54 -11.79 -10.46
C ALA A 125 26.79 -10.33 -10.86
N ARG A 126 25.95 -9.41 -10.38
CA ARG A 126 26.01 -7.97 -10.64
C ARG A 126 25.45 -7.21 -9.43
N PRO A 127 25.73 -5.91 -9.27
CA PRO A 127 25.16 -5.12 -8.19
C PRO A 127 23.64 -5.23 -8.15
N ALA A 128 23.11 -5.66 -7.01
CA ALA A 128 21.70 -5.80 -6.75
C ALA A 128 21.39 -5.43 -5.30
N PHE A 129 20.31 -4.71 -5.07
CA PHE A 129 19.89 -4.34 -3.72
C PHE A 129 18.99 -5.42 -3.13
N TYR A 130 19.32 -5.89 -1.94
CA TYR A 130 18.45 -6.80 -1.19
C TYR A 130 17.28 -6.02 -0.59
N ILE A 131 16.05 -6.39 -0.96
CA ILE A 131 14.83 -5.81 -0.38
C ILE A 131 14.43 -6.69 0.80
N PRO A 132 14.60 -6.20 2.05
CA PRO A 132 14.19 -6.96 3.23
C PRO A 132 12.66 -7.03 3.34
N GLU A 133 12.16 -7.99 4.10
CA GLU A 133 10.73 -8.09 4.42
C GLU A 133 10.27 -6.89 5.27
N GLY A 134 11.11 -6.46 6.22
CA GLY A 134 10.83 -5.34 7.10
C GLY A 134 12.08 -4.59 7.55
N GLY A 135 12.06 -4.13 8.81
CA GLY A 135 13.16 -3.39 9.44
C GLY A 135 12.94 -1.88 9.48
N PRO A 136 13.89 -1.15 10.11
CA PRO A 136 13.84 0.30 10.19
C PRO A 136 13.80 0.99 8.83
N ASN A 137 13.14 2.16 8.75
CA ASN A 137 12.99 2.91 7.50
C ASN A 137 14.31 3.36 6.84
N ASP A 138 15.45 3.36 7.55
CA ASP A 138 16.77 3.64 6.97
C ASP A 138 17.12 2.74 5.78
N LEU A 139 16.57 1.53 5.74
CA LEU A 139 16.80 0.61 4.63
C LEU A 139 16.19 1.16 3.32
N ASN A 140 15.07 1.88 3.41
CA ASN A 140 14.49 2.63 2.28
C ASN A 140 15.38 3.81 1.88
N ALA A 141 16.00 4.49 2.85
CA ALA A 141 16.95 5.57 2.58
C ALA A 141 18.18 5.06 1.82
N TRP A 142 18.80 3.97 2.30
CA TRP A 142 19.93 3.35 1.64
C TRP A 142 19.55 2.86 0.23
N PHE A 143 18.38 2.24 0.09
CA PHE A 143 17.87 1.78 -1.19
C PHE A 143 17.70 2.94 -2.19
N LEU A 144 17.03 4.03 -1.80
CA LEU A 144 16.82 5.19 -2.67
C LEU A 144 18.16 5.78 -3.14
N GLU A 145 19.10 5.98 -2.22
CA GLU A 145 20.43 6.51 -2.53
C GLU A 145 21.19 5.61 -3.53
N ARG A 146 21.02 4.28 -3.45
CA ARG A 146 21.60 3.34 -4.42
C ARG A 146 20.87 3.33 -5.74
N LEU A 147 19.54 3.44 -5.73
CA LEU A 147 18.72 3.50 -6.92
C LEU A 147 19.00 4.75 -7.75
N LEU A 148 19.09 5.92 -7.12
CA LEU A 148 19.38 7.18 -7.81
C LEU A 148 20.82 7.24 -8.32
N ALA A 149 21.78 6.64 -7.63
CA ALA A 149 23.15 6.53 -8.12
C ALA A 149 23.33 5.53 -9.27
N ALA A 150 22.36 4.63 -9.50
CA ALA A 150 22.45 3.62 -10.54
C ALA A 150 22.21 4.22 -11.94
N PRO A 151 22.85 3.69 -13.00
CA PRO A 151 22.61 4.14 -14.37
C PRO A 151 21.12 4.11 -14.73
N ASN A 152 20.61 5.20 -15.30
CA ASN A 152 19.18 5.38 -15.65
C ASN A 152 18.22 5.20 -14.46
N HIS A 153 18.71 5.38 -13.24
CA HIS A 153 18.00 5.17 -11.97
C HIS A 153 17.27 3.83 -11.92
N THR A 154 17.94 2.78 -12.39
CA THR A 154 17.40 1.43 -12.50
C THR A 154 18.33 0.45 -11.79
N LEU A 155 17.80 -0.37 -10.88
CA LEU A 155 18.60 -1.23 -10.01
C LEU A 155 18.00 -2.63 -9.93
N ALA A 156 18.83 -3.66 -10.06
CA ALA A 156 18.38 -5.02 -9.80
C ALA A 156 18.11 -5.25 -8.32
N LEU A 157 17.16 -6.13 -8.06
CA LEU A 157 16.73 -6.47 -6.72
C LEU A 157 17.02 -7.93 -6.42
N LEU A 158 17.26 -8.21 -5.15
CA LEU A 158 17.19 -9.55 -4.58
C LEU A 158 16.00 -9.60 -3.61
N PRO A 159 15.25 -10.72 -3.56
CA PRO A 159 15.48 -12.00 -4.25
C PRO A 159 15.30 -11.98 -5.78
N SER A 160 14.48 -11.08 -6.32
CA SER A 160 14.31 -10.90 -7.76
C SER A 160 13.71 -9.52 -8.08
N GLY A 161 13.71 -9.14 -9.36
CA GLY A 161 13.06 -7.93 -9.85
C GLY A 161 14.04 -6.81 -10.20
N VAL A 162 13.46 -5.69 -10.61
CA VAL A 162 14.19 -4.48 -11.01
C VAL A 162 13.38 -3.28 -10.53
N ALA A 163 14.00 -2.41 -9.75
CA ALA A 163 13.43 -1.13 -9.39
C ALA A 163 13.83 -0.05 -10.40
N LYS A 164 12.95 0.94 -10.57
CA LYS A 164 13.22 2.14 -11.37
C LYS A 164 12.65 3.37 -10.69
N ALA A 165 13.44 4.44 -10.57
CA ALA A 165 12.98 5.75 -10.11
C ALA A 165 12.69 6.68 -11.29
N THR A 166 11.56 7.38 -11.22
CA THR A 166 11.15 8.43 -12.16
C THR A 166 10.81 9.68 -11.36
N LYS A 167 11.40 10.82 -11.74
CA LYS A 167 11.11 12.10 -11.10
C LYS A 167 9.67 12.52 -11.38
N LEU A 168 8.91 12.85 -10.34
CA LEU A 168 7.56 13.38 -10.47
C LEU A 168 7.55 14.91 -10.44
N THR A 169 8.12 15.50 -9.38
CA THR A 169 8.10 16.95 -9.17
C THR A 169 9.16 17.37 -8.15
N THR A 170 9.20 18.66 -7.81
CA THR A 170 10.00 19.22 -6.71
C THR A 170 9.12 20.02 -5.76
N ALA A 171 9.56 20.17 -4.52
CA ALA A 171 8.93 21.01 -3.51
C ALA A 171 10.00 21.75 -2.69
N GLU A 172 9.60 22.83 -2.02
CA GLU A 172 10.43 23.47 -1.00
C GLU A 172 10.10 22.87 0.37
N ALA A 173 11.13 22.55 1.15
CA ALA A 173 11.00 22.06 2.52
C ALA A 173 11.82 22.94 3.48
N GLY A 174 11.32 23.13 4.70
CA GLY A 174 11.97 23.89 5.76
C GLY A 174 11.88 25.40 5.60
N GLN A 175 12.45 26.10 6.59
CA GLN A 175 12.41 27.56 6.70
C GLN A 175 13.79 28.14 7.01
N GLY A 176 14.01 29.42 6.67
CA GLY A 176 15.26 30.13 6.95
C GLY A 176 16.49 29.40 6.41
N ALA A 177 17.50 29.20 7.26
CA ALA A 177 18.76 28.54 6.87
C ALA A 177 18.61 27.04 6.55
N LYS A 178 17.48 26.42 6.89
CA LYS A 178 17.19 25.00 6.61
C LYS A 178 16.37 24.81 5.33
N LYS A 179 15.94 25.90 4.69
CA LYS A 179 15.13 25.84 3.47
C LYS A 179 15.93 25.19 2.33
N GLN A 180 15.33 24.20 1.69
CA GLN A 180 15.93 23.51 0.55
C GLN A 180 14.88 23.00 -0.43
N THR A 181 15.28 22.80 -1.68
CA THR A 181 14.48 22.12 -2.69
C THR A 181 14.66 20.61 -2.56
N VAL A 182 13.56 19.88 -2.47
CA VAL A 182 13.50 18.42 -2.44
C VAL A 182 12.80 17.88 -3.69
N THR A 183 13.20 16.72 -4.17
CA THR A 183 12.66 16.05 -5.34
C THR A 183 11.79 14.86 -4.94
N LEU A 184 10.58 14.79 -5.48
CA LEU A 184 9.71 13.63 -5.34
C LEU A 184 10.01 12.61 -6.44
N TRP A 185 10.35 11.39 -6.04
CA TRP A 185 10.59 10.27 -6.92
C TRP A 185 9.47 9.24 -6.81
N SER A 186 8.97 8.76 -7.95
CA SER A 186 8.13 7.58 -8.05
C SER A 186 9.00 6.36 -8.35
N ILE A 187 8.85 5.30 -7.56
CA ILE A 187 9.65 4.09 -7.62
C ILE A 187 8.75 2.92 -7.98
N SER A 188 8.97 2.34 -9.16
CA SER A 188 8.28 1.13 -9.61
C SER A 188 9.15 -0.12 -9.40
N GLY A 189 8.51 -1.29 -9.28
CA GLY A 189 9.19 -2.58 -9.24
C GLY A 189 9.35 -3.20 -7.84
N LEU A 190 8.88 -2.51 -6.80
CA LEU A 190 8.87 -3.00 -5.41
C LEU A 190 7.54 -3.65 -5.01
N THR A 191 6.43 -3.03 -5.41
CA THR A 191 5.07 -3.49 -5.12
C THR A 191 4.22 -3.40 -6.39
N PRO A 192 2.97 -3.91 -6.39
CA PRO A 192 2.05 -3.74 -7.53
C PRO A 192 1.82 -2.27 -7.93
N THR A 193 2.05 -1.33 -7.03
CA THR A 193 1.95 0.12 -7.27
C THR A 193 3.28 0.83 -7.03
N PRO A 194 3.52 1.99 -7.67
CA PRO A 194 4.71 2.78 -7.38
C PRO A 194 4.68 3.33 -5.95
N VAL A 195 5.83 3.36 -5.29
CA VAL A 195 6.00 4.05 -4.01
C VAL A 195 6.70 5.38 -4.22
N THR A 196 6.43 6.37 -3.37
CA THR A 196 7.03 7.70 -3.50
C THR A 196 7.97 8.01 -2.35
N LEU A 197 9.17 8.49 -2.67
CA LEU A 197 10.17 8.95 -1.68
C LEU A 197 10.72 10.33 -2.08
N TRP A 198 11.09 11.12 -1.09
CA TRP A 198 11.72 12.42 -1.28
C TRP A 198 13.23 12.31 -1.18
N ALA A 199 13.93 12.97 -2.09
CA ALA A 199 15.38 13.16 -2.05
C ALA A 199 15.73 14.64 -1.95
N ASP A 200 16.86 14.95 -1.33
CA ASP A 200 17.40 16.32 -1.27
C ASP A 200 18.08 16.71 -2.60
N ALA A 201 18.69 17.91 -2.62
CA ALA A 201 19.40 18.43 -3.80
C ALA A 201 20.65 17.63 -4.22
N HIS A 202 21.11 16.69 -3.39
CA HIS A 202 22.28 15.84 -3.62
C HIS A 202 21.89 14.37 -3.85
N ASP A 203 20.62 14.11 -4.20
CA ASP A 203 20.05 12.77 -4.37
C ASP A 203 20.20 11.87 -3.13
N ARG A 204 20.30 12.48 -1.94
CA ARG A 204 20.24 11.76 -0.66
C ARG A 204 18.81 11.64 -0.22
N PHE A 205 18.48 10.59 0.52
CA PHE A 205 17.15 10.45 1.08
C PHE A 205 16.82 11.64 1.99
N PHE A 206 15.70 12.29 1.73
CA PHE A 206 15.17 13.37 2.56
C PHE A 206 14.09 12.85 3.51
N GLY A 207 13.10 12.12 3.00
CA GLY A 207 11.94 11.69 3.78
C GLY A 207 10.94 10.87 2.97
N SER A 208 9.97 10.29 3.66
CA SER A 208 8.77 9.71 3.05
C SER A 208 7.53 10.38 3.64
N THR A 209 6.52 10.61 2.81
CA THR A 209 5.22 11.12 3.24
C THR A 209 4.12 10.15 2.83
N GLY A 210 3.01 10.17 3.57
CA GLY A 210 1.89 9.25 3.36
C GLY A 210 1.01 9.18 4.60
N VAL A 211 0.30 8.06 4.78
CA VAL A 211 -0.51 7.80 5.98
C VAL A 211 0.35 7.81 7.24
N VAL A 212 1.54 7.23 7.15
CA VAL A 212 2.63 7.37 8.11
C VAL A 212 3.82 7.93 7.34
N ALA A 213 4.33 9.05 7.82
CA ALA A 213 5.47 9.76 7.28
C ALA A 213 6.70 9.51 8.15
N TRP A 214 7.86 9.68 7.52
CA TRP A 214 9.16 9.58 8.15
C TRP A 214 10.01 10.75 7.65
N LEU A 215 10.12 11.78 8.48
CA LEU A 215 10.80 13.03 8.15
C LEU A 215 11.90 13.32 9.17
N PRO A 216 13.01 13.96 8.79
CA PRO A 216 14.00 14.40 9.75
C PRO A 216 13.35 15.37 10.74
N GLU A 217 13.70 15.31 12.02
CA GLU A 217 13.05 16.11 13.07
C GLU A 217 12.97 17.61 12.74
N ALA A 218 14.00 18.13 12.05
CA ALA A 218 14.05 19.51 11.61
C ALA A 218 12.99 19.92 10.57
N TYR A 219 12.27 18.96 9.97
CA TYR A 219 11.30 19.13 8.90
C TYR A 219 9.95 18.45 9.21
N ALA A 220 9.69 18.05 10.46
CA ALA A 220 8.41 17.41 10.83
C ALA A 220 7.19 18.29 10.47
N ASP A 221 7.32 19.61 10.64
CA ASP A 221 6.27 20.57 10.29
C ASP A 221 5.98 20.66 8.78
N ASP A 222 6.87 20.13 7.93
CA ASP A 222 6.72 20.11 6.47
C ASP A 222 5.85 18.94 5.96
N LEU A 223 5.36 18.03 6.83
CA LEU A 223 4.53 16.90 6.40
C LEU A 223 3.33 17.33 5.55
N LYS A 224 2.51 18.25 6.04
CA LYS A 224 1.30 18.69 5.34
C LYS A 224 1.59 19.33 3.97
N PRO A 225 2.50 20.32 3.85
CA PRO A 225 2.80 20.91 2.55
C PRO A 225 3.43 19.89 1.58
N LEU A 226 4.35 19.02 2.03
CA LEU A 226 4.95 18.00 1.16
C LEU A 226 3.93 16.96 0.71
N LEU A 227 3.09 16.46 1.62
CA LEU A 227 2.03 15.51 1.29
C LEU A 227 1.09 16.08 0.23
N LYS A 228 0.69 17.35 0.34
CA LYS A 228 -0.15 18.03 -0.67
C LYS A 228 0.52 18.05 -2.06
N VAL A 229 1.83 18.31 -2.13
CA VAL A 229 2.57 18.30 -3.40
C VAL A 229 2.65 16.88 -3.97
N GLN A 230 2.89 15.87 -3.12
CA GLN A 230 2.89 14.46 -3.52
C GLN A 230 1.54 14.00 -4.06
N GLU A 231 0.45 14.30 -3.36
CA GLU A 231 -0.91 13.98 -3.80
C GLU A 231 -1.23 14.62 -5.15
N ALA A 232 -0.89 15.90 -5.34
CA ALA A 232 -1.09 16.58 -6.63
C ALA A 232 -0.27 15.96 -7.76
N ALA A 233 1.00 15.61 -7.50
CA ALA A 233 1.88 15.03 -8.50
C ALA A 233 1.47 13.61 -8.91
N THR A 234 1.07 12.78 -7.94
CA THR A 234 0.55 11.43 -8.21
C THR A 234 -0.81 11.49 -8.92
N ALA A 235 -1.70 12.42 -8.54
CA ALA A 235 -2.98 12.63 -9.22
C ALA A 235 -2.82 13.05 -10.69
N ALA A 236 -1.76 13.81 -11.02
CA ALA A 236 -1.44 14.21 -12.39
C ALA A 236 -1.05 13.03 -13.30
N GLU A 237 -0.60 11.91 -12.73
CA GLU A 237 -0.30 10.69 -13.50
C GLU A 237 -1.56 9.89 -13.87
N ALA A 238 -2.65 10.05 -13.12
CA ALA A 238 -3.85 9.23 -13.29
C ALA A 238 -4.48 9.30 -14.71
N PRO A 239 -4.61 10.48 -15.36
CA PRO A 239 -5.14 10.55 -16.72
C PRO A 239 -4.27 9.81 -17.74
N ARG A 240 -2.94 9.79 -17.54
CA ARG A 240 -2.01 9.06 -18.40
C ARG A 240 -2.23 7.56 -18.24
N ILE A 241 -2.38 7.08 -17.01
CA ILE A 241 -2.66 5.67 -16.70
C ILE A 241 -4.02 5.26 -17.29
N TYR A 242 -5.06 6.08 -17.12
CA TYR A 242 -6.37 5.84 -17.70
C TYR A 242 -6.27 5.65 -19.22
N LYS A 243 -5.67 6.62 -19.93
CA LYS A 243 -5.55 6.59 -21.40
C LYS A 243 -4.73 5.39 -21.90
N ALA A 244 -3.71 4.97 -21.15
CA ALA A 244 -2.86 3.85 -21.53
C ALA A 244 -3.57 2.48 -21.42
N ASN A 245 -4.54 2.35 -20.50
CA ASN A 245 -5.12 1.06 -20.14
C ASN A 245 -6.57 0.88 -20.60
N VAL A 246 -7.37 1.95 -20.66
CA VAL A 246 -8.80 1.83 -20.94
C VAL A 246 -9.05 1.73 -22.44
N LYS A 247 -9.69 0.62 -22.84
CA LYS A 247 -10.20 0.41 -24.20
C LYS A 247 -11.71 0.20 -24.12
N VAL A 248 -12.48 1.06 -24.78
CA VAL A 248 -13.93 0.91 -24.88
C VAL A 248 -14.24 0.19 -26.19
N PRO A 249 -14.86 -1.00 -26.16
CA PRO A 249 -15.28 -1.71 -27.37
C PRO A 249 -16.26 -0.87 -28.20
N ALA A 250 -16.09 -0.85 -29.53
CA ALA A 250 -16.95 -0.10 -30.45
C ALA A 250 -18.33 -0.75 -30.69
N GLY A 251 -18.48 -2.02 -30.29
CA GLY A 251 -19.70 -2.81 -30.40
C GLY A 251 -19.79 -3.83 -29.25
N PRO A 252 -20.73 -4.78 -29.32
CA PRO A 252 -20.88 -5.81 -28.30
C PRO A 252 -19.59 -6.63 -28.12
N VAL A 253 -19.39 -7.19 -26.95
CA VAL A 253 -18.35 -8.19 -26.67
C VAL A 253 -19.03 -9.52 -26.39
N ALA A 254 -18.64 -10.57 -27.10
CA ALA A 254 -19.14 -11.92 -26.88
C ALA A 254 -18.00 -12.81 -26.38
N PHE A 255 -18.16 -13.35 -25.17
CA PHE A 255 -17.30 -14.38 -24.61
C PHE A 255 -17.90 -15.74 -24.97
N THR A 256 -17.31 -16.47 -25.92
CA THR A 256 -17.86 -17.73 -26.45
C THR A 256 -17.14 -18.94 -25.85
N HIS A 257 -17.79 -20.10 -25.82
CA HIS A 257 -17.21 -21.38 -25.37
C HIS A 257 -16.58 -21.34 -23.97
N VAL A 258 -17.09 -20.48 -23.09
CA VAL A 258 -16.58 -20.36 -21.72
C VAL A 258 -17.17 -21.45 -20.83
N LYS A 259 -16.39 -21.91 -19.85
CA LYS A 259 -16.94 -22.51 -18.63
C LYS A 259 -17.41 -21.39 -17.71
N MET A 260 -18.70 -21.11 -17.66
CA MET A 260 -19.24 -20.02 -16.86
C MET A 260 -19.50 -20.46 -15.41
N PHE A 261 -19.16 -19.61 -14.43
CA PHE A 261 -19.66 -19.77 -13.07
C PHE A 261 -21.04 -19.13 -12.90
N ASP A 262 -22.06 -19.95 -12.71
CA ASP A 262 -23.40 -19.54 -12.31
C ASP A 262 -23.41 -19.35 -10.79
N ALA A 263 -23.34 -18.10 -10.35
CA ALA A 263 -23.28 -17.75 -8.92
C ALA A 263 -24.59 -18.01 -8.18
N ASP A 264 -25.75 -17.90 -8.85
CA ASP A 264 -27.06 -18.18 -8.24
C ASP A 264 -27.25 -19.69 -8.02
N GLY A 265 -26.83 -20.49 -9.00
CA GLY A 265 -26.85 -21.94 -8.94
C GLY A 265 -25.64 -22.57 -8.25
N LEU A 266 -24.64 -21.77 -7.86
CA LEU A 266 -23.36 -22.19 -7.27
C LEU A 266 -22.67 -23.33 -8.04
N LYS A 267 -22.67 -23.25 -9.36
CA LYS A 267 -22.15 -24.32 -10.23
C LYS A 267 -21.42 -23.76 -11.44
N PHE A 268 -20.55 -24.59 -12.00
CA PHE A 268 -19.96 -24.30 -13.31
C PHE A 268 -20.80 -24.92 -14.43
N VAL A 269 -21.10 -24.13 -15.45
CA VAL A 269 -21.83 -24.55 -16.65
C VAL A 269 -20.88 -24.46 -17.83
N ALA A 270 -20.68 -25.59 -18.53
CA ALA A 270 -19.78 -25.68 -19.67
C ALA A 270 -20.40 -25.07 -20.93
N ASP A 271 -19.53 -24.69 -21.87
CA ASP A 271 -19.86 -24.28 -23.23
C ASP A 271 -20.99 -23.24 -23.31
N GLN A 272 -20.77 -22.11 -22.65
CA GLN A 272 -21.68 -20.97 -22.64
C GLN A 272 -21.15 -19.83 -23.53
N THR A 273 -22.08 -19.00 -24.00
CA THR A 273 -21.79 -17.67 -24.53
C THR A 273 -22.37 -16.62 -23.60
N VAL A 274 -21.59 -15.60 -23.28
CA VAL A 274 -22.03 -14.39 -22.56
C VAL A 274 -21.81 -13.18 -23.46
N VAL A 275 -22.86 -12.40 -23.69
CA VAL A 275 -22.82 -11.19 -24.53
C VAL A 275 -23.00 -9.96 -23.65
N VAL A 276 -22.10 -8.99 -23.83
CA VAL A 276 -22.13 -7.68 -23.18
C VAL A 276 -22.26 -6.60 -24.24
N ASP A 277 -23.23 -5.72 -24.11
CA ASP A 277 -23.35 -4.52 -24.95
C ASP A 277 -23.48 -3.27 -24.07
N LYS A 278 -22.69 -2.23 -24.37
CA LYS A 278 -22.65 -0.95 -23.63
C LYS A 278 -22.53 -1.13 -22.10
N GLY A 279 -21.77 -2.14 -21.68
CA GLY A 279 -21.53 -2.45 -20.27
C GLY A 279 -22.69 -3.14 -19.55
N VAL A 280 -23.63 -3.74 -20.29
CA VAL A 280 -24.74 -4.53 -19.76
C VAL A 280 -24.71 -5.92 -20.38
N ILE A 281 -24.91 -6.97 -19.57
CA ILE A 281 -25.07 -8.33 -20.06
C ILE A 281 -26.43 -8.42 -20.78
N THR A 282 -26.42 -8.75 -22.07
CA THR A 282 -27.63 -8.81 -22.91
C THR A 282 -28.07 -10.24 -23.24
N ALA A 283 -27.16 -11.21 -23.16
CA ALA A 283 -27.48 -12.62 -23.33
C ALA A 283 -26.50 -13.52 -22.56
N VAL A 284 -27.04 -14.63 -22.04
CA VAL A 284 -26.28 -15.73 -21.41
C VAL A 284 -26.98 -17.03 -21.78
N GLY A 285 -26.24 -18.02 -22.27
CA GLY A 285 -26.79 -19.34 -22.54
C GLY A 285 -25.84 -20.28 -23.27
N PRO A 286 -26.29 -21.51 -23.61
CA PRO A 286 -25.48 -22.47 -24.35
C PRO A 286 -24.94 -21.87 -25.65
N ALA A 287 -23.67 -22.15 -25.97
CA ALA A 287 -23.01 -21.59 -27.15
C ALA A 287 -23.75 -21.96 -28.45
N ALA A 288 -24.29 -23.19 -28.52
CA ALA A 288 -25.06 -23.68 -29.66
C ALA A 288 -26.34 -22.87 -29.97
N SER A 289 -26.95 -22.23 -28.97
CA SER A 289 -28.20 -21.46 -29.12
C SER A 289 -28.04 -19.96 -28.86
N THR A 290 -26.82 -19.50 -28.56
CA THR A 290 -26.52 -18.11 -28.19
C THR A 290 -25.39 -17.57 -29.07
N PRO A 291 -25.68 -17.21 -30.33
CA PRO A 291 -24.66 -16.75 -31.27
C PRO A 291 -24.15 -15.34 -30.90
N ALA A 292 -22.88 -15.09 -31.22
CA ALA A 292 -22.32 -13.74 -31.11
C ALA A 292 -23.05 -12.78 -32.07
N PRO A 293 -23.46 -11.57 -31.61
CA PRO A 293 -24.08 -10.58 -32.49
C PRO A 293 -23.14 -10.13 -33.62
N LYS A 294 -23.72 -9.68 -34.74
CA LYS A 294 -22.95 -9.11 -35.84
C LYS A 294 -22.13 -7.90 -35.37
N GLY A 295 -20.84 -7.87 -35.71
CA GLY A 295 -19.93 -6.79 -35.32
C GLY A 295 -19.48 -6.85 -33.85
N ALA A 296 -19.81 -7.94 -33.13
CA ALA A 296 -19.27 -8.16 -31.81
C ALA A 296 -17.76 -8.44 -31.87
N GLN A 297 -17.02 -7.92 -30.90
CA GLN A 297 -15.70 -8.43 -30.57
C GLN A 297 -15.87 -9.81 -29.93
N VAL A 298 -15.32 -10.85 -30.56
CA VAL A 298 -15.39 -12.22 -30.03
C VAL A 298 -14.14 -12.50 -29.21
N ILE A 299 -14.35 -13.00 -27.99
CA ILE A 299 -13.30 -13.52 -27.11
C ILE A 299 -13.59 -15.01 -26.92
N ASP A 300 -12.75 -15.84 -27.52
CA ASP A 300 -12.86 -17.30 -27.37
C ASP A 300 -12.34 -17.75 -26.00
N GLY A 301 -13.25 -18.39 -25.26
CA GLY A 301 -13.07 -18.83 -23.89
C GLY A 301 -12.78 -20.33 -23.76
N GLU A 302 -12.52 -21.05 -24.85
CA GLU A 302 -12.20 -22.48 -24.78
C GLU A 302 -11.06 -22.75 -23.78
N GLY A 303 -11.28 -23.73 -22.90
CA GLY A 303 -10.36 -24.08 -21.81
C GLY A 303 -10.25 -23.03 -20.69
N LYS A 304 -11.05 -21.94 -20.73
CA LYS A 304 -11.08 -20.88 -19.72
C LYS A 304 -12.38 -20.89 -18.94
N THR A 305 -12.32 -20.27 -17.76
CA THR A 305 -13.48 -20.08 -16.90
C THR A 305 -13.85 -18.60 -16.89
N LEU A 306 -15.13 -18.29 -17.07
CA LEU A 306 -15.68 -16.95 -16.93
C LEU A 306 -16.38 -16.84 -15.58
N VAL A 307 -15.92 -15.89 -14.76
CA VAL A 307 -16.51 -15.55 -13.45
C VAL A 307 -17.03 -14.12 -13.45
N PRO A 308 -18.00 -13.78 -12.58
CA PRO A 308 -18.36 -12.38 -12.34
C PRO A 308 -17.14 -11.56 -11.91
N GLY A 309 -17.17 -10.24 -12.19
CA GLY A 309 -16.15 -9.33 -11.68
C GLY A 309 -16.06 -9.41 -10.15
N LEU A 310 -14.84 -9.47 -9.63
CA LEU A 310 -14.61 -9.74 -8.21
C LEU A 310 -14.94 -8.50 -7.36
N TRP A 311 -15.24 -8.77 -6.09
CA TRP A 311 -15.49 -7.76 -5.06
C TRP A 311 -14.43 -7.85 -3.97
N ASP A 312 -13.76 -6.73 -3.67
CA ASP A 312 -13.09 -6.57 -2.39
C ASP A 312 -14.08 -5.97 -1.38
N CYS A 313 -14.37 -6.71 -0.32
CA CYS A 313 -15.37 -6.33 0.68
C CYS A 313 -14.81 -5.46 1.83
N HIS A 314 -13.49 -5.21 1.88
CA HIS A 314 -12.85 -4.40 2.92
C HIS A 314 -11.58 -3.73 2.41
N MET A 315 -11.69 -2.90 1.36
CA MET A 315 -10.53 -2.23 0.78
C MET A 315 -10.48 -0.76 1.18
N HIS A 316 -9.39 -0.35 1.83
CA HIS A 316 -9.14 1.07 2.09
C HIS A 316 -8.53 1.72 0.84
N VAL A 317 -9.27 2.62 0.17
CA VAL A 317 -8.80 3.34 -1.02
C VAL A 317 -7.82 4.45 -0.65
N GLY A 318 -6.56 4.09 -0.42
CA GLY A 318 -5.52 4.99 0.08
C GLY A 318 -5.11 6.08 -0.91
N ASP A 319 -4.94 5.72 -2.18
CA ASP A 319 -4.39 6.59 -3.22
C ASP A 319 -5.01 6.30 -4.60
N ASP A 320 -4.53 7.00 -5.63
CA ASP A 320 -5.01 6.85 -7.01
C ASP A 320 -4.47 5.59 -7.71
N TYR A 321 -3.46 4.93 -7.15
CA TYR A 321 -2.91 3.68 -7.68
C TYR A 321 -3.69 2.45 -7.21
N THR A 322 -4.46 2.58 -6.13
CA THR A 322 -5.36 1.54 -5.63
C THR A 322 -6.32 1.04 -6.72
N GLY A 323 -6.88 1.94 -7.54
CA GLY A 323 -7.81 1.56 -8.60
C GLY A 323 -7.21 0.62 -9.66
N PRO A 324 -6.10 1.01 -10.32
CA PRO A 324 -5.39 0.13 -11.24
C PRO A 324 -4.93 -1.19 -10.60
N GLN A 325 -4.51 -1.18 -9.34
CA GLN A 325 -4.12 -2.39 -8.61
C GLN A 325 -5.30 -3.37 -8.51
N GLU A 326 -6.44 -2.93 -7.98
CA GLU A 326 -7.64 -3.76 -7.83
C GLU A 326 -8.11 -4.34 -9.18
N LEU A 327 -8.17 -3.48 -10.21
CA LEU A 327 -8.59 -3.91 -11.54
C LEU A 327 -7.63 -4.93 -12.16
N SER A 328 -6.33 -4.85 -11.88
CA SER A 328 -5.34 -5.83 -12.35
C SER A 328 -5.55 -7.22 -11.76
N LEU A 329 -6.17 -7.30 -10.57
CA LEU A 329 -6.52 -8.53 -9.88
C LEU A 329 -7.92 -9.04 -10.26
N GLY A 330 -8.63 -8.37 -11.17
CA GLY A 330 -10.00 -8.68 -11.55
C GLY A 330 -11.06 -8.16 -10.58
N VAL A 331 -10.68 -7.34 -9.60
CA VAL A 331 -11.60 -6.68 -8.68
C VAL A 331 -12.21 -5.46 -9.38
N THR A 332 -13.52 -5.55 -9.60
CA THR A 332 -14.29 -4.52 -10.33
C THR A 332 -15.18 -3.69 -9.41
N SER A 333 -15.32 -4.11 -8.14
CA SER A 333 -16.11 -3.43 -7.13
C SER A 333 -15.41 -3.51 -5.77
N VAL A 334 -15.44 -2.42 -5.01
CA VAL A 334 -14.82 -2.37 -3.68
C VAL A 334 -15.77 -1.74 -2.68
N ARG A 335 -15.84 -2.31 -1.47
CA ARG A 335 -16.45 -1.65 -0.32
C ARG A 335 -15.35 -0.96 0.47
N ASP A 336 -15.31 0.37 0.39
CA ASP A 336 -14.39 1.16 1.19
C ASP A 336 -15.01 1.34 2.59
N PRO A 337 -14.42 0.74 3.64
CA PRO A 337 -14.99 0.79 4.96
C PRO A 337 -14.80 2.16 5.63
N GLY A 338 -13.97 3.04 5.09
CA GLY A 338 -13.70 4.34 5.68
C GLY A 338 -12.38 4.94 5.25
N ASN A 339 -12.41 6.17 4.74
CA ASN A 339 -11.24 6.93 4.35
C ASN A 339 -11.46 8.44 4.55
N ASN A 340 -10.50 9.27 4.12
CA ASN A 340 -10.68 10.70 4.03
C ASN A 340 -11.84 11.04 3.07
N ASN A 341 -12.94 11.55 3.61
CA ASN A 341 -14.15 11.80 2.83
C ASN A 341 -13.93 12.73 1.62
N ALA A 342 -13.08 13.76 1.76
CA ALA A 342 -12.83 14.71 0.68
C ALA A 342 -12.10 14.05 -0.50
N LEU A 343 -11.09 13.22 -0.22
CA LEU A 343 -10.39 12.46 -1.25
C LEU A 343 -11.29 11.40 -1.89
N THR A 344 -12.18 10.76 -1.13
CA THR A 344 -13.17 9.84 -1.68
C THR A 344 -14.10 10.54 -2.68
N ILE A 345 -14.56 11.75 -2.35
CA ILE A 345 -15.41 12.56 -3.24
C ILE A 345 -14.64 12.99 -4.49
N ASP A 346 -13.41 13.50 -4.34
CA ASP A 346 -12.54 13.88 -5.47
C ASP A 346 -12.34 12.73 -6.46
N ARG A 347 -11.96 11.54 -5.95
CA ARG A 347 -11.76 10.36 -6.80
C ARG A 347 -13.03 9.96 -7.53
N ARG A 348 -14.19 9.99 -6.86
CA ARG A 348 -15.50 9.71 -7.49
C ARG A 348 -15.78 10.68 -8.64
N GLU A 349 -15.49 11.96 -8.48
CA GLU A 349 -15.67 12.97 -9.52
C GLU A 349 -14.72 12.76 -10.70
N ARG A 350 -13.43 12.46 -10.43
CA ARG A 350 -12.42 12.21 -11.47
C ARG A 350 -12.69 10.91 -12.24
N THR A 351 -13.16 9.86 -11.57
CA THR A 351 -13.62 8.63 -12.24
C THR A 351 -14.81 8.90 -13.13
N ALA A 352 -15.79 9.70 -12.70
CA ALA A 352 -16.93 10.08 -13.54
C ALA A 352 -16.54 10.87 -14.79
N LYS A 353 -15.39 11.56 -14.77
CA LYS A 353 -14.81 12.31 -15.89
C LYS A 353 -13.85 11.50 -16.76
N ASN A 354 -13.66 10.21 -16.48
CA ASN A 354 -12.66 9.36 -17.17
C ASN A 354 -11.21 9.85 -16.99
N GLU A 355 -10.91 10.49 -15.86
CA GLU A 355 -9.57 10.99 -15.51
C GLU A 355 -8.84 10.06 -14.54
N LEU A 356 -9.56 9.11 -13.94
CA LEU A 356 -9.07 8.18 -12.93
C LEU A 356 -9.67 6.79 -13.14
N LEU A 357 -8.79 5.79 -13.36
CA LEU A 357 -9.18 4.40 -13.60
C LEU A 357 -9.41 3.65 -12.29
N PHE A 358 -10.65 3.31 -11.99
CA PHE A 358 -11.04 2.74 -10.68
C PHE A 358 -12.14 1.69 -10.80
N PRO A 359 -12.20 0.71 -9.87
CA PRO A 359 -13.37 -0.13 -9.69
C PRO A 359 -14.58 0.69 -9.22
N HIS A 360 -15.76 0.08 -9.20
CA HIS A 360 -16.93 0.66 -8.55
C HIS A 360 -16.70 0.75 -7.05
N VAL A 361 -16.55 1.97 -6.52
CA VAL A 361 -16.33 2.21 -5.09
C VAL A 361 -17.66 2.43 -4.38
N TYR A 362 -17.88 1.65 -3.32
CA TYR A 362 -19.02 1.75 -2.40
C TYR A 362 -18.53 2.22 -1.03
N PRO A 363 -18.38 3.54 -0.81
CA PRO A 363 -17.69 4.05 0.36
C PRO A 363 -18.61 4.20 1.57
N SER A 364 -18.06 3.89 2.74
CA SER A 364 -18.62 4.18 4.04
C SER A 364 -17.91 5.38 4.66
N SER A 365 -18.64 6.20 5.41
CA SER A 365 -17.99 7.25 6.21
C SER A 365 -17.54 6.66 7.55
N LEU A 366 -16.27 6.84 7.88
CA LEU A 366 -15.71 6.42 9.17
C LEU A 366 -16.05 7.47 10.23
N ILE A 367 -16.76 7.06 11.27
CA ILE A 367 -17.09 7.88 12.43
C ILE A 367 -16.44 7.25 13.67
N ASP A 368 -15.72 8.04 14.45
CA ASP A 368 -15.06 7.59 15.67
C ASP A 368 -15.21 8.62 16.78
N GLY A 369 -14.97 8.21 18.03
CA GLY A 369 -14.90 9.11 19.16
C GLY A 369 -13.52 9.76 19.30
N LYS A 370 -13.46 10.85 20.07
CA LYS A 370 -12.19 11.50 20.45
C LYS A 370 -11.49 10.71 21.56
N GLY A 371 -10.22 10.35 21.36
CA GLY A 371 -9.40 9.69 22.36
C GLY A 371 -8.00 9.31 21.86
N PRO A 372 -7.19 8.65 22.71
CA PRO A 372 -5.81 8.28 22.38
C PRO A 372 -5.71 7.22 21.25
N TYR A 373 -6.81 6.54 20.92
CA TYR A 373 -6.87 5.51 19.89
C TYR A 373 -7.79 5.86 18.72
N THR A 374 -8.17 7.14 18.58
CA THR A 374 -8.99 7.60 17.46
C THR A 374 -8.37 7.17 16.13
N ALA A 375 -9.17 6.57 15.26
CA ALA A 375 -8.70 6.14 13.95
C ALA A 375 -8.17 7.32 13.11
N GLN A 376 -7.11 7.07 12.35
CA GLN A 376 -6.66 8.00 11.31
C GLN A 376 -7.80 8.24 10.34
N VAL A 377 -7.88 9.47 9.81
CA VAL A 377 -8.89 9.93 8.83
C VAL A 377 -10.36 9.81 9.26
N ALA A 378 -10.65 9.46 10.50
CA ALA A 378 -12.02 9.39 11.01
C ALA A 378 -12.68 10.78 11.11
N ASN A 379 -13.98 10.83 10.89
CA ASN A 379 -14.81 11.96 11.27
C ASN A 379 -15.09 11.83 12.78
N VAL A 380 -14.49 12.72 13.57
CA VAL A 380 -14.50 12.61 15.03
C VAL A 380 -15.78 13.22 15.59
N ALA A 381 -16.53 12.43 16.37
CA ALA A 381 -17.66 12.89 17.17
C ALA A 381 -17.24 13.06 18.64
N THR A 382 -17.73 14.11 19.28
CA THR A 382 -17.57 14.36 20.73
C THR A 382 -18.90 14.34 21.48
N SER A 383 -20.02 14.14 20.78
CA SER A 383 -21.35 13.93 21.35
C SER A 383 -22.25 13.06 20.45
N GLN A 384 -23.36 12.56 20.99
CA GLN A 384 -24.38 11.85 20.21
C GLN A 384 -24.96 12.71 19.08
N ALA A 385 -25.19 14.01 19.35
CA ALA A 385 -25.74 14.94 18.36
C ALA A 385 -24.76 15.15 17.19
N GLU A 386 -23.46 15.28 17.47
CA GLU A 386 -22.43 15.34 16.43
C GLU A 386 -22.34 14.04 15.63
N ALA A 387 -22.43 12.88 16.29
CA ALA A 387 -22.43 11.60 15.60
C ALA A 387 -23.60 11.45 14.62
N ILE A 388 -24.79 11.90 15.02
CA ILE A 388 -25.98 11.95 14.15
C ILE A 388 -25.74 12.92 12.97
N ALA A 389 -25.24 14.13 13.22
CA ALA A 389 -24.94 15.10 12.17
C ALA A 389 -23.89 14.60 11.16
N LEU A 390 -22.92 13.78 11.60
CA LEU A 390 -21.97 13.13 10.71
C LEU A 390 -22.62 12.07 9.80
N VAL A 391 -23.65 11.36 10.28
CA VAL A 391 -24.45 10.46 9.44
C VAL A 391 -25.22 11.23 8.37
N ASP A 392 -25.87 12.34 8.76
CA ASP A 392 -26.56 13.23 7.80
C ASP A 392 -25.61 13.74 6.72
N LYS A 393 -24.42 14.21 7.14
CA LYS A 393 -23.38 14.68 6.22
C LYS A 393 -22.91 13.58 5.28
N ALA A 394 -22.64 12.38 5.79
CA ALA A 394 -22.21 11.25 4.97
C ALA A 394 -23.25 10.92 3.89
N LYS A 395 -24.55 10.95 4.24
CA LYS A 395 -25.63 10.76 3.28
C LYS A 395 -25.66 11.86 2.22
N ALA A 396 -25.55 13.13 2.63
CA ALA A 396 -25.53 14.27 1.72
C ALA A 396 -24.33 14.22 0.75
N ASP A 397 -23.18 13.78 1.22
CA ASP A 397 -21.95 13.61 0.44
C ASP A 397 -21.97 12.34 -0.45
N GLY A 398 -23.04 11.55 -0.40
CA GLY A 398 -23.27 10.38 -1.26
C GLY A 398 -22.57 9.10 -0.81
N PHE A 399 -22.21 8.99 0.47
CA PHE A 399 -21.71 7.73 1.03
C PHE A 399 -22.84 6.70 1.15
N VAL A 400 -22.48 5.42 1.01
CA VAL A 400 -23.45 4.30 0.99
C VAL A 400 -23.46 3.49 2.28
N GLY A 401 -22.57 3.80 3.22
CA GLY A 401 -22.50 3.16 4.54
C GLY A 401 -21.92 4.08 5.61
N ILE A 402 -22.04 3.64 6.86
CA ILE A 402 -21.43 4.25 8.04
C ILE A 402 -20.62 3.16 8.75
N LYS A 403 -19.39 3.46 9.14
CA LYS A 403 -18.56 2.59 9.98
C LYS A 403 -18.25 3.31 11.28
N PHE A 404 -18.63 2.72 12.39
CA PHE A 404 -18.20 3.15 13.72
C PHE A 404 -16.87 2.48 14.09
N TYR A 405 -16.04 3.14 14.88
CA TYR A 405 -14.73 2.62 15.26
C TYR A 405 -14.49 2.62 16.78
N GLY A 406 -13.34 2.07 17.18
CA GLY A 406 -13.10 1.58 18.54
C GLY A 406 -13.11 2.64 19.66
N THR A 407 -13.00 3.93 19.34
CA THR A 407 -13.04 5.02 20.33
C THR A 407 -14.45 5.63 20.43
N PHE A 408 -15.40 5.21 19.60
CA PHE A 408 -16.76 5.71 19.58
C PHE A 408 -17.50 5.35 20.87
N ASN A 409 -18.21 6.32 21.47
CA ASN A 409 -18.96 6.06 22.70
C ASN A 409 -20.16 5.13 22.39
N PRO A 410 -20.23 3.94 23.03
CA PRO A 410 -21.29 2.97 22.75
C PRO A 410 -22.70 3.48 23.06
N ASP A 411 -22.86 4.42 23.99
CA ASP A 411 -24.17 4.98 24.36
C ASP A 411 -24.82 5.76 23.21
N TRP A 412 -24.01 6.27 22.27
CA TRP A 412 -24.51 7.01 21.10
C TRP A 412 -24.98 6.09 19.98
N LEU A 413 -24.49 4.83 19.94
CA LEU A 413 -24.74 3.89 18.84
C LEU A 413 -26.23 3.70 18.51
N PRO A 414 -27.14 3.45 19.48
CA PRO A 414 -28.54 3.18 19.14
C PRO A 414 -29.20 4.33 18.36
N ALA A 415 -28.98 5.57 18.80
CA ALA A 415 -29.55 6.75 18.16
C ALA A 415 -28.90 7.04 16.79
N THR A 416 -27.57 6.89 16.69
CA THR A 416 -26.85 7.12 15.43
C THR A 416 -27.16 6.05 14.38
N ILE A 417 -27.32 4.78 14.79
CA ILE A 417 -27.77 3.68 13.91
C ILE A 417 -29.21 3.93 13.44
N ALA A 418 -30.10 4.38 14.32
CA ALA A 418 -31.48 4.68 13.95
C ALA A 418 -31.56 5.76 12.85
N GLU A 419 -30.73 6.81 12.94
CA GLU A 419 -30.66 7.82 11.88
C GLU A 419 -30.12 7.23 10.56
N ALA A 420 -29.06 6.42 10.61
CA ALA A 420 -28.51 5.78 9.43
C ALA A 420 -29.55 4.90 8.70
N HIS A 421 -30.34 4.13 9.45
CA HIS A 421 -31.44 3.34 8.89
C HIS A 421 -32.56 4.20 8.30
N LYS A 422 -32.94 5.30 8.98
CA LYS A 422 -33.93 6.27 8.48
C LYS A 422 -33.51 6.86 7.12
N LEU A 423 -32.25 7.28 6.99
CA LEU A 423 -31.71 7.80 5.73
C LEU A 423 -31.49 6.73 4.65
N GLY A 424 -31.25 5.48 5.07
CA GLY A 424 -31.14 4.32 4.18
C GLY A 424 -32.49 3.94 3.56
N ALA A 425 -33.55 3.93 4.36
CA ALA A 425 -34.92 3.64 3.90
C ALA A 425 -35.49 4.72 2.96
N ALA A 426 -34.98 5.95 3.02
CA ALA A 426 -35.48 7.09 2.25
C ALA A 426 -34.98 7.17 0.78
N ARG A 427 -34.44 6.11 0.15
CA ARG A 427 -33.83 6.19 -1.19
C ARG A 427 -34.83 6.20 -2.37
N PRO A 428 -34.66 7.13 -3.34
CA PRO A 428 -34.73 6.84 -4.78
C PRO A 428 -33.44 6.10 -5.22
N ARG A 429 -33.53 5.28 -6.28
CA ARG A 429 -32.48 4.36 -6.79
C ARG A 429 -31.12 5.05 -7.07
N PRO A 430 -29.97 4.35 -6.96
CA PRO A 430 -28.67 4.93 -7.29
C PRO A 430 -28.41 4.93 -8.81
N TYR A 431 -27.92 6.08 -9.30
CA TYR A 431 -27.41 6.43 -10.64
C TYR A 431 -28.41 6.63 -11.81
N PRO A 432 -28.33 7.77 -12.54
CA PRO A 432 -28.94 7.91 -13.84
C PRO A 432 -28.12 7.12 -14.88
N GLY A 433 -28.72 6.09 -15.48
CA GLY A 433 -28.22 5.53 -16.75
C GLY A 433 -28.01 4.02 -16.85
N ARG A 434 -28.24 3.19 -15.82
CA ARG A 434 -28.17 1.72 -15.97
C ARG A 434 -29.28 1.01 -15.21
N HIS A 435 -30.22 0.43 -15.96
CA HIS A 435 -31.26 -0.46 -15.44
C HIS A 435 -30.84 -1.92 -15.64
N PRO A 436 -30.94 -2.79 -14.63
CA PRO A 436 -31.22 -4.19 -14.85
C PRO A 436 -32.75 -4.40 -14.88
N PRO A 437 -33.29 -5.18 -15.83
CA PRO A 437 -34.67 -5.64 -15.77
C PRO A 437 -34.80 -6.75 -14.72
N GLY A 438 -35.73 -6.58 -13.78
CA GLY A 438 -36.34 -7.66 -13.00
C GLY A 438 -35.40 -8.53 -12.16
N GLY A 439 -34.98 -8.05 -10.98
CA GLY A 439 -34.38 -8.87 -9.94
C GLY A 439 -35.05 -8.57 -8.60
N ARG A 440 -35.44 -9.63 -7.86
CA ARG A 440 -36.16 -9.53 -6.58
C ARG A 440 -35.35 -8.71 -5.57
N ASP A 441 -36.05 -7.83 -4.88
CA ASP A 441 -35.56 -6.96 -3.81
C ASP A 441 -35.00 -7.81 -2.65
N GLN A 442 -33.69 -8.08 -2.69
CA GLN A 442 -32.96 -8.63 -1.55
C GLN A 442 -32.68 -7.49 -0.56
N ARG A 443 -33.65 -7.28 0.33
CA ARG A 443 -33.49 -6.48 1.54
C ARG A 443 -32.38 -7.07 2.41
N ARG A 444 -31.21 -6.44 2.45
CA ARG A 444 -30.22 -6.55 3.54
C ARG A 444 -29.46 -5.24 3.72
N LEU A 445 -29.65 -4.64 4.90
CA LEU A 445 -28.56 -4.20 5.77
C LEU A 445 -28.54 -5.16 6.95
#